data_AF-A0A2J8SVW3-F1
#
_entry.id   AF-A0A2J8SVW3-F1
#
_cell.length_a   1.000
_cell.length_b   1.000
_cell.length_c   1.000
_cell.angle_alpha   90.00
_cell.angle_beta   90.00
_cell.angle_gamma   90.00
#
_symmetry.space_group_name_H-M   'P 1'
#
loop_
_entity.id
_entity.type
_entity.pdbx_description
1 polymer ?
#
loop_
_entity_poly.entity_id
_entity_poly.type
_entity_poly.pdbx_seq_one_letter_code
_entity_poly.pdbx_strand_id
1 'polypeptide(L)'
;GQKRDVCEHHGKKLQIFCKEDGKVICWVCELSQEHQGHQTFRINEVVKECQEKLQVALQRLIKEDQEAEKLEDDIRQERTTWKNYIQIERQKILKGFNEMRVILDNEEQRELQKLEEGCQHAHLRSPAEVEGIVSRDAAGCD
;
A
#
# COMPACT_ATOMS: atom_id res chain seq x y z
N GLY A 1 -37.64 -20.65 35.09
CA GLY A 1 -37.56 -20.43 33.63
C GLY A 1 -38.63 -19.42 33.25
N GLN A 2 -38.25 -18.25 32.75
CA GLN A 2 -39.19 -17.15 32.55
C GLN A 2 -39.96 -17.27 31.22
N LYS A 3 -41.24 -16.91 31.33
CA LYS A 3 -42.32 -16.76 30.34
C LYS A 3 -41.92 -15.99 29.05
N ARG A 4 -41.05 -16.53 28.19
CA ARG A 4 -40.71 -15.90 26.89
C ARG A 4 -41.80 -16.01 25.81
N ASP A 5 -42.83 -16.84 26.05
CA ASP A 5 -43.86 -17.14 25.04
C ASP A 5 -45.19 -16.42 25.29
N VAL A 6 -45.27 -15.52 26.29
CA VAL A 6 -46.51 -14.80 26.63
C VAL A 6 -46.28 -13.30 26.68
N CYS A 7 -47.24 -12.55 26.15
CA CYS A 7 -47.28 -11.11 26.14
C CYS A 7 -47.30 -10.57 27.58
N GLU A 8 -46.42 -9.62 27.86
CA GLU A 8 -46.28 -9.01 29.19
C GLU A 8 -47.51 -8.18 29.58
N HIS A 9 -48.18 -7.56 28.61
CA HIS A 9 -49.38 -6.73 28.85
C HIS A 9 -50.66 -7.55 29.01
N HIS A 10 -50.80 -8.63 28.25
CA HIS A 10 -52.08 -9.35 28.12
C HIS A 10 -52.06 -10.78 28.67
N GLY A 11 -50.88 -11.31 28.99
CA GLY A 11 -50.69 -12.70 29.43
C GLY A 11 -51.07 -13.75 28.38
N LYS A 12 -51.30 -13.34 27.12
CA LYS A 12 -51.66 -14.22 25.99
C LYS A 12 -50.42 -14.66 25.23
N LYS A 13 -50.49 -15.81 24.58
CA LYS A 13 -49.36 -16.39 23.83
C LYS A 13 -48.91 -15.46 22.69
N LEU A 14 -47.59 -15.33 22.51
CA LEU A 14 -46.96 -14.59 21.42
C LEU A 14 -46.87 -15.50 20.19
N GLN A 15 -47.69 -15.26 19.18
CA GLN A 15 -47.81 -16.15 18.00
C GLN A 15 -47.96 -15.39 16.67
N ILE A 16 -48.01 -14.07 16.71
CA ILE A 16 -48.26 -13.21 15.56
C ILE A 16 -47.05 -12.31 15.38
N PHE A 17 -46.48 -12.28 14.18
CA PHE A 17 -45.40 -11.38 13.81
C PHE A 17 -45.97 -10.15 13.13
N CYS A 18 -45.67 -8.97 13.66
CA CYS A 18 -45.94 -7.69 13.02
C CYS A 18 -44.72 -7.28 12.19
N LYS A 19 -44.92 -7.06 10.88
CA LYS A 19 -43.84 -6.82 9.92
C LYS A 19 -43.21 -5.45 10.08
N GLU A 20 -44.02 -4.43 10.28
CA GLU A 20 -43.59 -3.03 10.41
C GLU A 20 -42.79 -2.83 11.69
N ASP A 21 -43.21 -3.45 12.79
CA ASP A 21 -42.53 -3.35 14.08
C ASP A 21 -41.38 -4.35 14.25
N GLY A 22 -41.33 -5.40 13.42
CA GLY A 22 -40.37 -6.50 13.55
C GLY A 22 -40.51 -7.29 14.85
N LYS A 23 -41.72 -7.33 15.44
CA LYS A 23 -41.99 -7.91 16.77
C LYS A 23 -42.96 -9.08 16.71
N VAL A 24 -42.80 -10.00 17.65
CA VAL A 24 -43.81 -11.01 17.93
C VAL A 24 -44.77 -10.48 19.01
N ILE A 25 -46.06 -10.49 18.70
CA ILE A 25 -47.15 -9.96 19.49
C ILE A 25 -48.22 -11.05 19.75
N CYS A 26 -49.16 -10.77 20.65
CA CYS A 26 -50.33 -11.62 20.88
C CYS A 26 -51.55 -11.09 20.12
N TRP A 27 -52.61 -11.90 20.02
CA TRP A 27 -53.84 -11.52 19.31
C TRP A 27 -54.54 -10.26 19.88
N VAL A 28 -54.33 -9.94 21.17
CA VAL A 28 -54.89 -8.72 21.76
C VAL A 28 -54.10 -7.49 21.31
N CYS A 29 -52.77 -7.60 21.22
CA CYS A 29 -51.92 -6.54 20.66
C CYS A 29 -52.26 -6.28 19.19
N GLU A 30 -52.52 -7.30 18.38
CA GLU A 30 -52.89 -7.13 16.97
C GLU A 30 -54.15 -6.25 16.78
N LEU A 31 -55.09 -6.31 17.73
CA LEU A 31 -56.31 -5.49 17.73
C LEU A 31 -56.11 -4.12 18.40
N SER A 32 -54.95 -3.86 19.00
CA SER A 32 -54.69 -2.60 19.68
C SER A 32 -54.44 -1.49 18.66
N GLN A 33 -54.61 -0.24 19.11
CA GLN A 33 -54.29 0.92 18.28
C GLN A 33 -52.80 1.00 17.90
N GLU A 34 -51.91 0.35 18.67
CA GLU A 34 -50.47 0.32 18.42
C GLU A 34 -50.12 -0.43 17.12
N HIS A 35 -50.84 -1.49 16.80
CA HIS A 35 -50.60 -2.32 15.61
C HIS A 35 -51.72 -2.20 14.56
N GLN A 36 -52.60 -1.22 14.71
CA GLN A 36 -53.75 -1.04 13.82
C GLN A 36 -53.29 -0.73 12.39
N GLY A 37 -53.65 -1.61 11.45
CA GLY A 37 -53.29 -1.47 10.04
C GLY A 37 -51.90 -1.99 9.66
N HIS A 38 -51.13 -2.52 10.61
CA HIS A 38 -49.88 -3.21 10.33
C HIS A 38 -50.13 -4.57 9.67
N GLN A 39 -49.18 -5.02 8.85
CA GLN A 39 -49.24 -6.33 8.24
C GLN A 39 -48.76 -7.38 9.24
N THR A 40 -49.69 -8.23 9.67
CA THR A 40 -49.42 -9.30 10.63
C THR A 40 -49.51 -10.68 10.00
N PHE A 41 -48.69 -11.60 10.48
CA PHE A 41 -48.64 -12.99 10.03
C PHE A 41 -48.52 -13.92 11.22
N ARG A 42 -49.02 -15.16 11.13
CA ARG A 42 -48.65 -16.14 12.17
C ARG A 42 -47.20 -16.53 12.00
N ILE A 43 -46.50 -16.72 13.12
CA ILE A 43 -45.08 -17.13 13.10
C ILE A 43 -44.86 -18.34 12.18
N ASN A 44 -45.72 -19.35 12.28
CA ASN A 44 -45.61 -20.57 11.49
C ASN A 44 -45.72 -20.35 9.97
N GLU A 45 -46.35 -19.26 9.54
CA GLU A 45 -46.52 -18.92 8.12
C GLU A 45 -45.25 -18.30 7.54
N VAL A 46 -44.48 -17.55 8.35
CA VAL A 46 -43.32 -16.76 7.88
C VAL A 46 -41.97 -17.34 8.27
N VAL A 47 -41.90 -18.25 9.24
CA VAL A 47 -40.63 -18.83 9.73
C VAL A 47 -39.81 -19.43 8.59
N LYS A 48 -40.45 -20.21 7.71
CA LYS A 48 -39.76 -20.87 6.62
C LYS A 48 -39.17 -19.85 5.64
N GLU A 49 -39.95 -18.85 5.23
CA GLU A 49 -39.50 -17.81 4.31
C GLU A 49 -38.35 -16.96 4.91
N CYS A 50 -38.46 -16.60 6.20
CA CYS A 50 -37.39 -15.88 6.89
C CYS A 50 -36.10 -16.70 6.99
N GLN A 51 -36.21 -18.00 7.29
CA GLN A 51 -35.05 -18.90 7.36
C GLN A 51 -34.36 -19.01 5.99
N GLU A 52 -35.12 -19.19 4.93
CA GLU A 52 -34.59 -19.27 3.55
C GLU A 52 -33.88 -17.97 3.16
N LYS A 53 -34.51 -16.81 3.42
CA LYS A 53 -33.90 -15.48 3.16
C LYS A 53 -32.61 -15.28 3.94
N LEU A 54 -32.60 -15.66 5.22
CA LEU A 54 -31.41 -15.56 6.06
C LEU A 54 -30.29 -16.46 5.57
N GLN A 55 -30.61 -17.69 5.16
CA GLN A 55 -29.63 -18.62 4.63
C GLN A 55 -29.01 -18.10 3.33
N VAL A 56 -29.81 -17.55 2.42
CA VAL A 56 -29.31 -16.92 1.18
C VAL A 56 -28.40 -15.73 1.49
N ALA A 57 -28.81 -14.85 2.41
CA ALA A 57 -28.00 -13.71 2.82
C ALA A 57 -26.67 -14.13 3.46
N LEU A 58 -26.70 -15.15 4.32
CA LEU A 58 -25.49 -15.70 4.95
C LEU A 58 -24.53 -16.29 3.91
N GLN A 59 -25.04 -17.07 2.95
CA GLN A 59 -24.20 -17.63 1.88
C GLN A 59 -23.58 -16.55 0.99
N ARG A 60 -24.30 -15.45 0.75
CA ARG A 60 -23.75 -14.30 0.04
C ARG A 60 -22.62 -13.64 0.83
N LEU A 61 -22.86 -13.35 2.11
CA LEU A 61 -21.87 -12.72 2.99
C LEU A 61 -20.58 -13.56 3.10
N ILE A 62 -20.69 -14.89 3.21
CA ILE A 62 -19.51 -15.77 3.24
C ILE A 62 -18.66 -15.62 1.97
N LYS A 63 -19.30 -15.47 0.80
CA LYS A 63 -18.57 -15.28 -0.47
C LYS A 63 -17.93 -13.89 -0.55
N GLU A 64 -18.67 -12.86 -0.17
CA GLU A 64 -18.16 -11.48 -0.14
C GLU A 64 -16.95 -11.37 0.81
N ASP A 65 -16.99 -12.05 1.96
CA ASP A 65 -15.90 -12.11 2.93
C ASP A 65 -14.65 -12.81 2.36
N GLN A 66 -14.83 -13.96 1.70
CA GLN A 66 -13.73 -14.66 1.02
C GLN A 66 -13.10 -13.86 -0.13
N GLU A 67 -13.90 -13.06 -0.85
CA GLU A 67 -13.40 -12.16 -1.87
C GLU A 67 -12.61 -10.99 -1.26
N ALA A 68 -13.09 -10.43 -0.14
CA ALA A 68 -12.39 -9.39 0.60
C ALA A 68 -11.04 -9.89 1.15
N GLU A 69 -10.98 -11.09 1.72
CA GLU A 69 -9.73 -11.70 2.21
C GLU A 69 -8.69 -11.86 1.08
N LYS A 70 -9.12 -12.31 -0.11
CA LYS A 70 -8.23 -12.42 -1.28
C LYS A 70 -7.69 -11.06 -1.73
N LEU A 71 -8.55 -10.04 -1.77
CA LEU A 71 -8.12 -8.69 -2.13
C LEU A 71 -7.13 -8.12 -1.10
N GLU A 72 -7.31 -8.41 0.19
CA GLU A 72 -6.37 -8.01 1.23
C GLU A 72 -4.99 -8.68 1.03
N ASP A 73 -4.98 -9.98 0.72
CA ASP A 73 -3.77 -10.74 0.42
C ASP A 73 -3.03 -10.18 -0.81
N ASP A 74 -3.75 -9.89 -1.89
CA ASP A 74 -3.20 -9.31 -3.12
C ASP A 74 -2.57 -7.94 -2.85
N ILE A 75 -3.28 -7.05 -2.14
CA ILE A 75 -2.77 -5.73 -1.76
C ILE A 75 -1.51 -5.84 -0.88
N ARG A 76 -1.50 -6.80 0.06
CA ARG A 76 -0.34 -7.04 0.93
C ARG A 76 0.87 -7.53 0.14
N GLN A 77 0.66 -8.41 -0.83
CA GLN A 77 1.71 -8.88 -1.72
C GLN A 77 2.25 -7.75 -2.60
N GLU A 78 1.38 -6.98 -3.23
CA GLU A 78 1.77 -5.87 -4.11
C GLU A 78 2.57 -4.82 -3.34
N ARG A 79 2.14 -4.46 -2.12
CA ARG A 79 2.88 -3.55 -1.24
C ARG A 79 4.29 -4.04 -0.96
N THR A 80 4.46 -5.34 -0.72
CA THR A 80 5.76 -5.94 -0.44
C THR A 80 6.66 -5.90 -1.68
N THR A 81 6.09 -6.23 -2.85
CA THR A 81 6.79 -6.14 -4.14
C THR A 81 7.29 -4.73 -4.41
N TRP A 82 6.45 -3.71 -4.27
CA TRP A 82 6.83 -2.31 -4.46
C TRP A 82 7.90 -1.86 -3.47
N LYS A 83 7.79 -2.24 -2.20
CA LYS A 83 8.80 -1.92 -1.18
C LYS A 83 10.17 -2.48 -1.56
N ASN A 84 10.21 -3.73 -2.04
CA ASN A 84 11.46 -4.36 -2.50
C ASN A 84 12.00 -3.69 -3.76
N TYR A 85 11.14 -3.38 -4.73
CA TYR A 85 11.52 -2.66 -5.95
C TYR A 85 12.17 -1.32 -5.63
N ILE A 86 11.53 -0.49 -4.80
CA ILE A 86 12.05 0.82 -4.38
C ILE A 86 13.43 0.68 -3.71
N GLN A 87 13.59 -0.33 -2.84
CA GLN A 87 14.87 -0.56 -2.16
C GLN A 87 15.98 -0.95 -3.16
N ILE A 88 15.67 -1.81 -4.13
CA ILE A 88 16.59 -2.22 -5.18
C ILE A 88 16.99 -1.02 -6.05
N GLU A 89 16.04 -0.23 -6.51
CA GLU A 89 16.33 0.96 -7.33
C GLU A 89 17.15 1.99 -6.56
N ARG A 90 16.86 2.20 -5.27
CA ARG A 90 17.67 3.05 -4.41
C ARG A 90 19.13 2.57 -4.34
N GLN A 91 19.35 1.27 -4.18
CA GLN A 91 20.70 0.70 -4.17
C GLN A 91 21.42 0.85 -5.51
N LYS A 92 20.71 0.65 -6.64
CA LYS A 92 21.28 0.86 -7.98
C LYS A 92 21.71 2.30 -8.20
N ILE A 93 20.86 3.26 -7.83
CA ILE A 93 21.19 4.69 -7.92
C ILE A 93 22.43 5.00 -7.09
N LEU A 94 22.44 4.62 -5.81
CA LEU A 94 23.60 4.86 -4.94
C LEU A 94 24.89 4.25 -5.48
N LYS A 95 24.81 3.02 -6.01
CA LYS A 95 25.94 2.33 -6.62
C LYS A 95 26.46 3.10 -7.84
N GLY A 96 25.59 3.49 -8.77
CA GLY A 96 25.99 4.23 -9.97
C GLY A 96 26.65 5.57 -9.65
N PHE A 97 26.14 6.30 -8.65
CA PHE A 97 26.77 7.55 -8.20
C PHE A 97 28.14 7.33 -7.55
N ASN A 98 28.31 6.25 -6.77
CA ASN A 98 29.60 5.94 -6.17
C ASN A 98 30.64 5.54 -7.22
N GLU A 99 30.25 4.75 -8.22
CA GLU A 99 31.12 4.41 -9.36
C GLU A 99 31.57 5.66 -10.10
N MET A 100 30.67 6.61 -10.34
CA MET A 100 30.99 7.88 -10.98
C MET A 100 31.97 8.72 -10.15
N ARG A 101 31.78 8.80 -8.83
CA ARG A 101 32.74 9.50 -7.95
C ARG A 101 34.14 8.90 -8.03
N VAL A 102 34.27 7.58 -7.95
CA VAL A 102 35.56 6.89 -8.07
C VAL A 102 36.24 7.20 -9.41
N ILE A 103 35.49 7.24 -10.51
CA ILE A 103 36.04 7.61 -11.82
C ILE A 103 36.57 9.05 -11.80
N LEU A 104 35.79 9.99 -11.26
CA LEU A 104 36.17 11.39 -11.17
C LEU A 104 37.41 11.61 -10.29
N ASP A 105 37.45 10.98 -9.11
CA ASP A 105 38.58 11.06 -8.18
C ASP A 105 39.88 10.54 -8.83
N ASN A 106 39.77 9.42 -9.57
CA ASN A 106 40.92 8.86 -10.30
C ASN A 106 41.39 9.77 -11.43
N GLU A 107 40.47 10.42 -12.14
CA GLU A 107 40.82 11.33 -13.23
C GLU A 107 41.44 12.63 -12.70
N GLU A 108 40.89 13.18 -11.61
CA GLU A 108 41.48 14.32 -10.91
C GLU A 108 42.93 14.02 -10.50
N GLN A 109 43.16 12.88 -9.84
CA GLN A 109 44.50 12.48 -9.42
C GLN A 109 45.47 12.30 -10.60
N ARG A 110 44.99 11.75 -11.73
CA ARG A 110 45.79 11.59 -12.94
C ARG A 110 46.23 12.93 -13.51
N GLU A 111 45.31 13.89 -13.59
CA GLU A 111 45.62 15.22 -14.12
C GLU A 111 46.57 15.98 -13.18
N LEU A 112 46.40 15.88 -11.86
CA LEU A 112 47.33 16.45 -10.89
C LEU A 112 48.74 15.86 -11.03
N GLN A 113 48.85 14.54 -11.16
CA GLN A 113 50.15 13.86 -11.33
C GLN A 113 50.89 14.32 -12.60
N LYS A 114 50.18 14.51 -13.73
CA LYS A 114 50.80 15.02 -14.97
C LYS A 114 51.44 16.39 -14.77
N LEU A 115 50.81 17.27 -14.00
CA LEU A 115 51.35 18.59 -13.69
C LEU A 115 52.61 18.49 -12.81
N GLU A 116 52.59 17.61 -11.80
CA GLU A 116 53.75 17.38 -10.93
C GLU A 116 54.95 16.83 -11.72
N GLU A 117 54.74 15.84 -12.58
CA GLU A 117 55.78 15.27 -13.44
C GLU A 117 56.32 16.29 -14.45
N GLY A 118 55.46 17.15 -15.01
CA GLY A 118 55.87 18.25 -15.89
C GLY A 118 56.75 19.27 -15.18
N CYS A 119 56.40 19.65 -13.94
CA CYS A 119 57.20 20.53 -13.09
C CYS A 119 58.58 19.91 -12.76
N GLN A 120 58.64 18.61 -12.46
CA GLN A 120 59.89 17.91 -12.20
C GLN A 120 60.79 17.88 -13.46
N HIS A 121 60.23 17.61 -14.64
CA HIS A 121 60.97 17.66 -15.91
C HIS A 121 61.48 19.07 -16.25
N ALA A 122 60.71 20.12 -15.94
CA ALA A 122 61.13 21.49 -16.13
C ALA A 122 62.28 21.89 -15.19
N HIS A 123 62.33 21.32 -13.98
CA HIS A 123 63.40 21.59 -13.01
C HIS A 123 64.71 20.83 -13.30
N LEU A 124 64.63 19.71 -14.04
CA LEU A 124 65.78 18.89 -14.43
C LEU A 124 66.49 19.38 -15.70
N ARG A 125 65.89 20.31 -16.48
CA ARG A 125 66.60 20.99 -17.57
C ARG A 125 67.57 22.00 -16.99
N SER A 126 68.86 21.82 -17.28
CA SER A 126 69.92 22.75 -16.84
C SER A 126 69.75 24.12 -17.53
N PRO A 127 70.01 25.26 -16.86
CA PRO A 127 70.03 26.58 -17.49
C PRO A 127 70.89 26.64 -18.77
N ALA A 128 71.96 25.83 -18.84
CA ALA A 128 72.85 25.75 -20.00
C ALA A 128 72.19 25.16 -21.26
N GLU A 129 71.17 24.31 -21.11
CA GLU A 129 70.43 23.74 -22.25
C GLU A 129 69.43 24.74 -22.84
N VAL A 130 68.97 25.71 -22.03
CA VAL A 130 68.05 26.77 -22.44
C VAL A 130 68.80 27.90 -23.14
N GLU A 131 70.02 28.25 -22.70
CA GLU A 131 70.87 29.26 -23.36
C GLU A 131 71.42 28.82 -24.73
N GLY A 132 71.64 27.50 -24.92
CA GLY A 132 72.10 26.95 -26.20
C GLY A 132 71.08 27.03 -27.34
N ILE A 133 69.79 27.13 -27.01
CA ILE A 133 68.70 27.30 -27.99
C ILE A 133 68.59 28.77 -28.40
N VAL A 134 68.65 29.71 -27.43
CA VAL A 134 68.58 31.16 -27.69
C VAL A 134 69.75 31.65 -28.56
N SER A 135 70.94 31.04 -28.43
CA SER A 135 72.11 31.44 -29.22
C SER A 135 72.07 30.99 -30.70
N ARG A 136 71.28 29.96 -31.05
CA ARG A 136 71.13 29.53 -32.46
C ARG A 136 70.13 30.39 -33.23
N ASP A 137 69.14 30.96 -32.55
CA ASP A 137 68.15 31.84 -33.18
C ASP A 137 68.67 33.26 -33.42
N ALA A 138 69.71 33.70 -32.69
CA ALA A 138 70.35 35.00 -32.91
C ALA A 138 71.34 35.01 -34.10
N ALA A 139 71.79 33.85 -34.59
CA ALA A 139 72.73 33.73 -35.70
C ALA A 139 72.06 33.53 -37.08
N GLY A 140 70.71 33.54 -37.13
CA GLY A 140 69.92 33.29 -38.34
C GLY A 140 69.22 34.51 -38.94
N CYS A 141 69.52 35.72 -38.46
CA CYS A 141 69.00 36.98 -39.01
C CYS A 141 70.16 37.89 -39.43
N ASP A 142 70.79 37.56 -40.55
CA ASP A 142 71.49 38.49 -41.46
C ASP A 142 71.29 38.00 -42.90
#